data_AF-A0A962UAI3-F1
#
_entry.id   AF-A0A962UAI3-F1
#
_cell.length_a   1.000
_cell.length_b   1.000
_cell.length_c   1.000
_cell.angle_alpha   90.00
_cell.angle_beta   90.00
_cell.angle_gamma   90.00
#
_symmetry.space_group_name_H-M   'P 1'
#
loop_
_entity.id
_entity.type
_entity.pdbx_description
1 polymer ?
#
loop_
_entity_poly.entity_id
_entity_poly.type
_entity_poly.pdbx_seq_one_letter_code
_entity_poly.pdbx_strand_id
1 'polypeptide(L)'
;MSLSKKQATALHRLLMERFPKAFPQDYDAILPLKLDIDVDIRARLIQQGEPVDPDLLHRVLANHVGRAGYLLALIHRCDGRRFDLDGKPAGEVDAPARSEAVRLLGEHQQRQKEAATRHRHHQALEKQQQRAKAERIAERERRAAEKQRRREEHERNRQRGIERRVAEARAREAGEAARRGEKPPMPTVIHKKRRRIEPRGGDPGGGQE
;
A
#
# COMPACT_ATOMS: atom_id res chain seq x y z
N MET A 1 8.59 -11.73 15.30
CA MET A 1 9.15 -13.09 15.13
C MET A 1 9.69 -13.57 16.46
N SER A 2 9.43 -14.82 16.86
CA SER A 2 9.95 -15.41 18.10
C SER A 2 11.48 -15.52 18.09
N LEU A 3 12.11 -15.54 19.27
CA LEU A 3 13.56 -15.73 19.43
C LEU A 3 14.05 -17.02 18.77
N SER A 4 13.31 -18.12 18.97
CA SER A 4 13.61 -19.42 18.35
C SER A 4 13.66 -19.38 16.82
N LYS A 5 12.77 -18.60 16.19
CA LYS A 5 12.76 -18.43 14.73
C LYS A 5 13.97 -17.63 14.25
N LYS A 6 14.39 -16.62 15.02
CA LYS A 6 15.59 -15.83 14.72
C LYS A 6 16.85 -16.72 14.82
N GLN A 7 16.96 -17.53 15.87
CA GLN A 7 18.08 -18.46 16.06
C GLN A 7 18.15 -19.50 14.92
N ALA A 8 17.02 -20.09 14.54
CA ALA A 8 16.99 -21.05 13.42
C ALA A 8 17.39 -20.40 12.08
N THR A 9 16.98 -19.15 11.86
CA THR A 9 17.37 -18.39 10.66
C THR A 9 18.86 -18.08 10.66
N ALA A 10 19.42 -17.69 11.81
CA ALA A 10 20.85 -17.43 11.96
C ALA A 10 21.68 -18.69 11.73
N LEU A 11 21.27 -19.82 12.33
CA LEU A 11 21.93 -21.11 12.11
C LEU A 11 21.87 -21.55 10.64
N HIS A 12 20.71 -21.40 9.97
CA HIS A 12 20.63 -21.73 8.55
C HIS A 12 21.58 -20.87 7.69
N ARG A 13 21.75 -19.58 8.00
CA ARG A 13 22.73 -18.73 7.31
C ARG A 13 24.16 -19.21 7.54
N LEU A 14 24.50 -19.56 8.78
CA LEU A 14 25.80 -20.14 9.10
C LEU A 14 26.06 -21.43 8.30
N LEU A 15 25.07 -22.31 8.19
CA LEU A 15 25.19 -23.54 7.38
C LEU A 15 25.41 -23.24 5.89
N MET A 16 24.77 -22.20 5.34
CA MET A 16 24.99 -21.76 3.96
C MET A 16 26.41 -21.23 3.74
N GLU A 17 26.97 -20.54 4.72
CA GLU A 17 28.34 -20.01 4.66
C GLU A 17 29.39 -21.12 4.81
N ARG A 18 29.16 -22.07 5.73
CA ARG A 18 30.11 -23.16 6.04
C ARG A 18 30.05 -24.30 5.03
N PHE A 19 28.87 -24.62 4.52
CA PHE A 19 28.62 -25.78 3.66
C PHE A 19 27.82 -25.38 2.41
N PRO A 20 28.35 -24.50 1.55
CA PRO A 20 27.60 -23.96 0.40
C PRO A 20 27.18 -25.02 -0.62
N LYS A 21 27.87 -26.16 -0.67
CA LYS A 21 27.54 -27.28 -1.56
C LYS A 21 26.32 -28.08 -1.10
N ALA A 22 26.13 -28.22 0.22
CA ALA A 22 24.95 -28.88 0.80
C ALA A 22 23.81 -27.88 1.04
N PHE A 23 24.13 -26.64 1.41
CA PHE A 23 23.19 -25.57 1.70
C PHE A 23 23.39 -24.38 0.75
N PRO A 24 23.07 -24.51 -0.55
CA PRO A 24 23.21 -23.41 -1.48
C PRO A 24 22.22 -22.28 -1.18
N GLN A 25 22.59 -21.07 -1.56
CA GLN A 25 21.70 -19.92 -1.53
C GLN A 25 20.63 -20.00 -2.61
N ASP A 26 21.01 -20.50 -3.78
CA ASP A 26 20.12 -20.65 -4.92
C ASP A 26 19.16 -21.81 -4.71
N TYR A 27 17.88 -21.54 -5.00
CA TYR A 27 16.79 -22.48 -4.75
C TYR A 27 16.90 -23.73 -5.62
N ASP A 28 17.29 -23.57 -6.87
CA ASP A 28 17.38 -24.65 -7.86
C ASP A 28 18.66 -25.48 -7.71
N ALA A 29 19.64 -24.97 -6.96
CA ALA A 29 20.89 -25.67 -6.67
C ALA A 29 20.77 -26.66 -5.51
N ILE A 30 19.63 -26.72 -4.81
CA ILE A 30 19.45 -27.59 -3.64
C ILE A 30 19.61 -29.06 -4.04
N LEU A 31 20.42 -29.80 -3.29
CA LEU A 31 20.70 -31.22 -3.51
C LEU A 31 20.05 -32.11 -2.43
N PRO A 32 19.63 -33.34 -2.75
CA PRO A 32 19.26 -34.33 -1.75
C PRO A 32 20.42 -34.60 -0.79
N LEU A 33 20.19 -34.45 0.51
CA LEU A 33 21.23 -34.64 1.51
C LEU A 33 21.41 -36.11 1.86
N LYS A 34 22.64 -36.48 2.24
CA LYS A 34 22.99 -37.76 2.88
C LYS A 34 22.08 -38.03 4.09
N LEU A 35 21.81 -39.31 4.36
CA LEU A 35 21.17 -39.70 5.62
C LEU A 35 22.11 -39.43 6.79
N ASP A 36 21.53 -39.08 7.95
CA ASP A 36 22.27 -38.72 9.16
C ASP A 36 23.29 -37.58 8.98
N ILE A 37 23.02 -36.67 8.04
CA ILE A 37 23.86 -35.50 7.76
C ILE A 37 23.99 -34.58 8.99
N ASP A 38 23.05 -34.62 9.93
CA ASP A 38 23.10 -33.88 11.18
C ASP A 38 24.32 -34.27 12.03
N VAL A 39 24.71 -35.55 12.02
CA VAL A 39 25.91 -36.04 12.72
C VAL A 39 27.16 -35.43 12.10
N ASP A 40 27.25 -35.44 10.77
CA ASP A 40 28.38 -34.86 10.02
C ASP A 40 28.49 -33.34 10.25
N ILE A 41 27.34 -32.64 10.26
CA ILE A 41 27.28 -31.19 10.51
C ILE A 41 27.77 -30.89 11.92
N ARG A 42 27.26 -31.60 12.93
CA ARG A 42 27.65 -31.38 14.33
C ARG A 42 29.13 -31.66 14.54
N ALA A 43 29.65 -32.75 13.97
CA ALA A 43 31.07 -33.08 14.06
C ALA A 43 31.93 -31.96 13.46
N ARG A 44 31.57 -31.44 12.27
CA ARG A 44 32.31 -30.34 11.63
C ARG A 44 32.23 -29.03 12.40
N LEU A 45 31.06 -28.67 12.91
CA LEU A 45 30.88 -27.42 13.66
C LEU A 45 31.59 -27.47 15.02
N ILE A 46 31.59 -28.61 15.71
CA ILE A 46 32.36 -28.81 16.94
C ILE A 46 33.86 -28.66 16.68
N GLN A 47 34.38 -29.24 15.59
CA GLN A 47 35.79 -29.08 15.20
C GLN A 47 36.17 -27.62 14.90
N GLN A 48 35.20 -26.80 14.49
CA GLN A 48 35.39 -25.37 14.22
C GLN A 48 35.19 -24.49 15.46
N GLY A 49 34.88 -25.07 16.63
CA GLY A 49 34.63 -24.33 17.87
C GLY A 49 33.24 -23.71 17.97
N GLU A 50 32.31 -24.11 17.10
CA GLU A 50 30.93 -23.60 17.04
C GLU A 50 29.93 -24.71 17.41
N PRO A 51 29.87 -25.18 18.67
CA PRO A 51 28.91 -26.21 19.06
C PRO A 51 27.48 -25.70 18.90
N VAL A 52 26.62 -26.53 18.30
CA VAL A 52 25.22 -26.21 18.04
C VAL A 52 24.31 -27.14 18.82
N ASP A 53 23.23 -26.57 19.35
CA ASP A 53 22.13 -27.29 19.97
C ASP A 53 21.47 -28.28 18.98
N PRO A 54 21.43 -29.60 19.27
CA PRO A 54 20.82 -30.60 18.41
C PRO A 54 19.36 -30.30 18.03
N ASP A 55 18.56 -29.79 18.98
CA ASP A 55 17.14 -29.51 18.72
C ASP A 55 16.96 -28.36 17.75
N LEU A 56 17.82 -27.34 17.87
CA LEU A 56 17.86 -26.22 16.94
C LEU A 56 18.28 -26.69 15.54
N LEU A 57 19.29 -27.56 15.45
CA LEU A 57 19.74 -28.14 14.18
C LEU A 57 18.64 -28.97 13.53
N HIS A 58 18.01 -29.88 14.26
CA HIS A 58 16.88 -30.67 13.75
C HIS A 58 15.77 -29.78 13.20
N ARG A 59 15.45 -28.69 13.90
CA ARG A 59 14.46 -27.73 13.42
C ARG A 59 14.89 -27.04 12.12
N VAL A 60 16.15 -26.65 12.01
CA VAL A 60 16.68 -26.04 10.79
C VAL A 60 16.67 -27.03 9.62
N LEU A 61 17.09 -28.28 9.86
CA LEU A 61 17.05 -29.33 8.85
C LEU A 61 15.62 -29.66 8.43
N ALA A 62 14.68 -29.80 9.37
CA ALA A 62 13.26 -30.01 9.09
C ALA A 62 12.68 -28.90 8.19
N ASN A 63 13.05 -27.64 8.46
CA ASN A 63 12.67 -26.53 7.60
C ASN A 63 13.33 -26.61 6.21
N HIS A 64 14.61 -26.97 6.14
CA HIS A 64 15.37 -27.09 4.89
C HIS A 64 14.81 -28.19 3.98
N VAL A 65 14.65 -29.41 4.52
CA VAL A 65 14.12 -30.56 3.77
C VAL A 65 12.62 -30.41 3.45
N GLY A 66 11.89 -29.58 4.21
CA GLY A 66 10.50 -29.23 3.94
C GLY A 66 10.31 -28.16 2.85
N ARG A 67 11.39 -27.57 2.30
CA ARG A 67 11.29 -26.59 1.21
C ARG A 67 10.85 -27.29 -0.07
N ALA A 68 9.95 -26.67 -0.83
CA ALA A 68 9.52 -27.22 -2.11
C ALA A 68 10.69 -27.47 -3.09
N GLY A 69 11.77 -26.69 -3.04
CA GLY A 69 12.96 -26.89 -3.88
C GLY A 69 13.71 -28.16 -3.53
N TYR A 70 13.79 -28.49 -2.23
CA TYR A 70 14.35 -29.75 -1.78
C TYR A 70 13.47 -30.95 -2.22
N LEU A 71 12.15 -30.83 -2.08
CA LEU A 71 11.22 -31.86 -2.54
C LEU A 71 11.32 -32.07 -4.06
N LEU A 72 11.40 -30.99 -4.83
CA LEU A 72 11.63 -31.06 -6.28
C LEU A 72 12.97 -31.73 -6.62
N ALA A 73 14.03 -31.44 -5.85
CA ALA A 73 15.32 -32.08 -6.03
C ALA A 73 15.28 -33.60 -5.73
N LEU A 74 14.44 -34.06 -4.80
CA LEU A 74 14.22 -35.49 -4.55
C LEU A 74 13.47 -36.17 -5.71
N ILE A 75 12.52 -35.47 -6.33
CA ILE A 75 11.61 -36.04 -7.35
C ILE A 75 12.25 -36.06 -8.74
N HIS A 76 12.87 -34.95 -9.16
CA HIS A 76 13.23 -34.72 -10.55
C HIS A 76 14.67 -35.05 -10.91
N ARG A 77 15.51 -35.38 -9.92
CA ARG A 77 16.92 -35.59 -10.18
C ARG A 77 17.17 -36.98 -10.75
N CYS A 78 17.78 -37.02 -11.94
CA CYS A 78 17.97 -38.25 -12.72
C CYS A 78 18.94 -39.25 -12.07
N ASP A 79 19.90 -38.77 -11.28
CA ASP A 79 20.94 -39.62 -10.69
C ASP A 79 20.46 -40.38 -9.44
N GLY A 80 19.34 -39.97 -8.83
CA GLY A 80 18.82 -40.57 -7.60
C GLY A 80 19.80 -40.54 -6.43
N ARG A 81 20.84 -39.71 -6.46
CA ARG A 81 21.92 -39.72 -5.45
C ARG A 81 21.66 -38.71 -4.34
N ARG A 82 22.19 -39.03 -3.16
CA ARG A 82 22.32 -38.11 -2.03
C ARG A 82 23.73 -37.56 -1.98
N PHE A 83 23.90 -36.39 -1.37
CA PHE A 83 25.15 -35.67 -1.31
C PHE A 83 25.53 -35.34 0.13
N ASP A 84 26.82 -35.48 0.44
CA ASP A 84 27.39 -35.05 1.71
C ASP A 84 27.64 -33.53 1.78
N LEU A 85 28.25 -33.06 2.87
CA LEU A 85 28.58 -31.65 3.09
C LEU A 85 29.58 -31.08 2.06
N ASP A 86 30.40 -31.95 1.46
CA ASP A 86 31.40 -31.59 0.47
C ASP A 86 30.87 -31.71 -0.98
N GLY A 87 29.59 -32.07 -1.14
CA GLY A 87 28.93 -32.28 -2.43
C GLY A 87 29.33 -33.58 -3.11
N LYS A 88 29.84 -34.57 -2.38
CA LYS A 88 30.17 -35.89 -2.91
C LYS A 88 28.95 -36.82 -2.77
N PRO A 89 28.73 -37.72 -3.74
CA PRO A 89 27.67 -38.72 -3.64
C PRO A 89 27.84 -39.60 -2.39
N ALA A 90 26.80 -39.68 -1.57
CA ALA A 90 26.77 -40.42 -0.32
C ALA A 90 25.38 -41.06 -0.11
N GLY A 91 25.15 -42.16 -0.81
CA GLY A 91 23.89 -42.92 -0.78
C GLY A 91 22.91 -42.52 -1.89
N GLU A 92 21.73 -43.11 -1.82
CA GLU A 92 20.69 -42.99 -2.86
C GLU A 92 19.34 -42.57 -2.25
N VAL A 93 18.47 -42.05 -3.11
CA VAL A 93 17.11 -41.68 -2.78
C VAL A 93 16.21 -42.86 -3.10
N ASP A 94 15.59 -43.40 -2.06
CA ASP A 94 14.69 -44.55 -2.21
C ASP A 94 13.36 -44.16 -2.87
N ALA A 95 12.68 -45.12 -3.48
CA ALA A 95 11.35 -44.91 -4.08
C ALA A 95 10.30 -44.41 -3.05
N PRO A 96 10.23 -44.91 -1.81
CA PRO A 96 9.33 -44.37 -0.79
C PRO A 96 9.61 -42.90 -0.46
N ALA A 97 10.89 -42.50 -0.41
CA ALA A 97 11.28 -41.11 -0.17
C ALA A 97 10.80 -40.19 -1.30
N ARG A 98 10.88 -40.64 -2.56
CA ARG A 98 10.30 -39.90 -3.70
C ARG A 98 8.79 -39.78 -3.60
N SER A 99 8.09 -40.88 -3.28
CA SER A 99 6.63 -40.88 -3.14
C SER A 99 6.17 -39.90 -2.05
N GLU A 100 6.86 -39.88 -0.91
CA GLU A 100 6.56 -38.96 0.18
C GLU A 100 6.85 -37.50 -0.20
N ALA A 101 7.93 -37.25 -0.96
CA ALA A 101 8.23 -35.92 -1.48
C ALA A 101 7.12 -35.39 -2.40
N VAL A 102 6.54 -36.24 -3.26
CA VAL A 102 5.40 -35.88 -4.11
C VAL A 102 4.19 -35.49 -3.26
N ARG A 103 3.89 -36.29 -2.22
CA ARG A 103 2.78 -36.04 -1.29
C ARG A 103 2.93 -34.68 -0.60
N LEU A 104 4.11 -34.42 -0.02
CA LEU A 104 4.42 -33.16 0.67
C LEU A 104 4.38 -31.94 -0.26
N LEU A 105 4.85 -32.10 -1.51
CA LEU A 105 4.81 -31.03 -2.50
C LEU A 105 3.36 -30.68 -2.88
N GLY A 106 2.48 -31.69 -3.01
CA GLY A 106 1.05 -31.49 -3.22
C GLY A 106 0.40 -30.70 -2.09
N GLU A 107 0.68 -31.05 -0.83
CA GLU A 107 0.19 -30.27 0.33
C GLU A 107 0.70 -28.83 0.33
N HIS A 108 1.97 -28.61 -0.04
CA HIS A 108 2.55 -27.28 -0.11
C HIS A 108 1.82 -26.41 -1.15
N GLN A 109 1.57 -26.96 -2.35
CA GLN A 109 0.80 -26.28 -3.39
C GLN A 109 -0.64 -25.98 -2.93
N GLN A 110 -1.28 -26.92 -2.23
CA GLN A 110 -2.62 -26.71 -1.70
C GLN A 110 -2.66 -25.58 -0.66
N ARG A 111 -1.74 -25.60 0.31
CA ARG A 111 -1.59 -24.53 1.31
C ARG A 111 -1.33 -23.17 0.67
N GLN A 112 -0.53 -23.11 -0.39
CA GLN A 112 -0.29 -21.86 -1.13
C GLN A 112 -1.56 -21.34 -1.82
N LYS A 113 -2.33 -22.21 -2.48
CA LYS A 113 -3.61 -21.85 -3.10
C LYS A 113 -4.59 -21.31 -2.06
N GLU A 114 -4.72 -21.97 -0.92
CA GLU A 114 -5.59 -21.53 0.18
C GLU A 114 -5.16 -20.20 0.81
N ALA A 115 -3.85 -20.00 1.00
CA ALA A 115 -3.33 -18.73 1.49
C ALA A 115 -3.63 -17.58 0.50
N ALA A 116 -3.46 -17.84 -0.80
CA ALA A 116 -3.76 -16.87 -1.85
C ALA A 116 -5.26 -16.53 -1.92
N THR A 117 -6.16 -17.51 -1.81
CA THR A 117 -7.61 -17.26 -1.79
C THR A 117 -8.01 -16.47 -0.56
N ARG A 118 -7.52 -16.83 0.63
CA ARG A 118 -7.76 -16.09 1.88
C ARG A 118 -7.30 -14.64 1.77
N HIS A 119 -6.11 -14.41 1.21
CA HIS A 119 -5.60 -13.05 1.02
C HIS A 119 -6.46 -12.23 0.06
N ARG A 120 -6.89 -12.82 -1.07
CA ARG A 120 -7.83 -12.16 -2.00
C ARG A 120 -9.16 -11.83 -1.34
N HIS A 121 -9.73 -12.74 -0.57
CA HIS A 121 -10.97 -12.50 0.17
C HIS A 121 -10.81 -11.38 1.19
N HIS A 122 -9.72 -11.37 1.97
CA HIS A 122 -9.44 -10.31 2.92
C HIS A 122 -9.32 -8.94 2.24
N GLN A 123 -8.53 -8.85 1.18
CA GLN A 123 -8.37 -7.61 0.41
C GLN A 123 -9.70 -7.12 -0.18
N ALA A 124 -10.55 -8.03 -0.65
CA ALA A 124 -11.87 -7.69 -1.18
C ALA A 124 -12.78 -7.11 -0.08
N LEU A 125 -12.81 -7.74 1.10
CA LEU A 125 -13.57 -7.25 2.25
C LEU A 125 -13.06 -5.88 2.72
N GLU A 126 -11.75 -5.67 2.81
CA GLU A 126 -11.18 -4.38 3.17
C GLU A 126 -11.56 -3.28 2.18
N LYS A 127 -11.46 -3.56 0.86
CA LYS A 127 -11.88 -2.62 -0.18
C LYS A 127 -13.38 -2.30 -0.10
N GLN A 128 -14.22 -3.30 0.17
CA GLN A 128 -15.66 -3.09 0.33
C GLN A 128 -15.95 -2.21 1.56
N GLN A 129 -15.28 -2.45 2.68
CA GLN A 129 -15.43 -1.63 3.88
C GLN A 129 -14.96 -0.19 3.66
N GLN A 130 -13.86 0.01 2.94
CA GLN A 130 -13.37 1.34 2.59
C GLN A 130 -14.36 2.08 1.67
N ARG A 131 -14.92 1.41 0.65
CA ARG A 131 -15.95 1.98 -0.22
C ARG A 131 -17.20 2.37 0.55
N ALA A 132 -17.72 1.49 1.39
CA ALA A 132 -18.89 1.79 2.22
C ALA A 132 -18.64 2.97 3.18
N LYS A 133 -17.44 3.07 3.76
CA LYS A 133 -17.06 4.24 4.58
C LYS A 133 -17.01 5.52 3.75
N ALA A 134 -16.39 5.48 2.57
CA ALA A 134 -16.31 6.63 1.67
C ALA A 134 -17.69 7.10 1.21
N GLU A 135 -18.58 6.17 0.85
CA GLU A 135 -19.97 6.48 0.47
C GLU A 135 -20.73 7.18 1.61
N ARG A 136 -20.58 6.70 2.85
CA ARG A 136 -21.20 7.35 4.03
C ARG A 136 -20.66 8.75 4.28
N ILE A 137 -19.37 8.99 4.04
CA ILE A 137 -18.77 10.33 4.17
C ILE A 137 -19.30 11.23 3.06
N ALA A 138 -19.27 10.77 1.80
CA ALA A 138 -19.78 11.52 0.66
C ALA A 138 -21.28 11.87 0.81
N GLU A 139 -22.09 10.95 1.35
CA GLU A 139 -23.50 11.20 1.63
C GLU A 139 -23.68 12.28 2.71
N ARG A 140 -22.88 12.24 3.78
CA ARG A 140 -22.90 13.27 4.84
C ARG A 140 -22.51 14.64 4.30
N GLU A 141 -21.48 14.70 3.46
CA GLU A 141 -21.03 15.94 2.81
C GLU A 141 -22.11 16.50 1.88
N ARG A 142 -22.75 15.65 1.06
CA ARG A 142 -23.88 16.07 0.20
C ARG A 142 -25.03 16.66 1.03
N ARG A 143 -25.42 16.00 2.12
CA ARG A 143 -26.48 16.48 3.03
C ARG A 143 -26.09 17.80 3.70
N ALA A 144 -24.83 17.95 4.10
CA ALA A 144 -24.33 19.19 4.69
C ALA A 144 -24.35 20.34 3.67
N ALA A 145 -23.88 20.09 2.44
CA ALA A 145 -23.90 21.05 1.35
C ALA A 145 -25.32 21.47 0.96
N GLU A 146 -26.27 20.53 0.90
CA GLU A 146 -27.68 20.82 0.63
C GLU A 146 -28.29 21.70 1.73
N LYS A 147 -28.07 21.36 3.01
CA LYS A 147 -28.52 22.19 4.14
C LYS A 147 -27.93 23.59 4.09
N GLN A 148 -26.66 23.72 3.71
CA GLN A 148 -26.00 25.02 3.57
C GLN A 148 -26.63 25.84 2.43
N ARG A 149 -26.88 25.24 1.26
CA ARG A 149 -27.58 25.90 0.15
C ARG A 149 -28.97 26.38 0.55
N ARG A 150 -29.74 25.56 1.27
CA ARG A 150 -31.08 25.97 1.77
C ARG A 150 -30.98 27.16 2.71
N ARG A 151 -29.99 27.19 3.61
CA ARG A 151 -29.77 28.33 4.54
C ARG A 151 -29.44 29.60 3.77
N GLU A 152 -28.51 29.53 2.82
CA GLU A 152 -28.15 30.68 1.97
C GLU A 152 -29.34 31.18 1.15
N GLU A 153 -30.17 30.28 0.62
CA GLU A 153 -31.37 30.65 -0.12
C GLU A 153 -32.42 31.32 0.79
N HIS A 154 -32.68 30.77 1.98
CA HIS A 154 -33.56 31.40 2.96
C HIS A 154 -33.06 32.80 3.37
N GLU A 155 -31.75 32.96 3.55
CA GLU A 155 -31.15 34.25 3.88
C GLU A 155 -31.30 35.27 2.75
N ARG A 156 -31.04 34.87 1.50
CA ARG A 156 -31.28 35.70 0.31
C ARG A 156 -32.75 36.11 0.19
N ASN A 157 -33.68 35.18 0.40
CA ASN A 157 -35.11 35.46 0.37
C ASN A 157 -35.53 36.42 1.49
N ARG A 158 -34.93 36.32 2.68
CA ARG A 158 -35.15 37.26 3.78
C ARG A 158 -34.66 38.66 3.42
N GLN A 159 -33.46 38.80 2.85
CA GLN A 159 -32.90 40.08 2.39
C GLN A 159 -33.81 40.73 1.35
N ARG A 160 -34.24 39.98 0.31
CA ARG A 160 -35.20 40.45 -0.69
C ARG A 160 -36.52 40.92 -0.07
N GLY A 161 -37.00 40.21 0.95
CA GLY A 161 -38.20 40.59 1.69
C GLY A 161 -38.04 41.92 2.43
N ILE A 162 -36.87 42.15 3.06
CA ILE A 162 -36.54 43.41 3.72
C ILE A 162 -36.44 44.54 2.69
N GLU A 163 -35.70 44.34 1.60
CA GLU A 163 -35.54 45.32 0.52
C GLU A 163 -36.90 45.73 -0.07
N ARG A 164 -37.80 44.77 -0.30
CA ARG A 164 -39.16 45.05 -0.78
C ARG A 164 -39.94 45.91 0.21
N ARG A 165 -39.89 45.62 1.51
CA ARG A 165 -40.55 46.42 2.55
C ARG A 165 -39.97 47.83 2.64
N VAL A 166 -38.64 47.97 2.54
CA VAL A 166 -37.96 49.28 2.52
C VAL A 166 -38.35 50.08 1.29
N ALA A 167 -38.38 49.45 0.10
CA ALA A 167 -38.82 50.09 -1.13
C ALA A 167 -40.29 50.53 -1.06
N GLU A 168 -41.16 49.70 -0.49
CA GLU A 168 -42.56 50.05 -0.27
C GLU A 168 -42.73 51.21 0.72
N ALA A 169 -41.99 51.21 1.83
CA ALA A 169 -41.99 52.31 2.78
C ALA A 169 -41.50 53.62 2.15
N ARG A 170 -40.42 53.59 1.35
CA ARG A 170 -39.93 54.74 0.59
C ARG A 170 -40.95 55.22 -0.45
N ALA A 171 -41.65 54.31 -1.11
CA ALA A 171 -42.70 54.67 -2.08
C ALA A 171 -43.91 55.32 -1.39
N ARG A 172 -44.31 54.83 -0.20
CA ARG A 172 -45.36 55.45 0.63
C ARG A 172 -44.94 56.83 1.10
N GLU A 173 -43.72 56.98 1.63
CA GLU A 173 -43.16 58.26 2.04
C GLU A 173 -43.07 59.25 0.87
N ALA A 174 -42.62 58.81 -0.31
CA ALA A 174 -42.62 59.63 -1.52
C ALA A 174 -44.04 60.03 -1.97
N GLY A 175 -45.02 59.13 -1.85
CA GLY A 175 -46.43 59.42 -2.11
C GLY A 175 -47.03 60.41 -1.12
N GLU A 176 -46.66 60.31 0.17
CA GLU A 176 -47.05 61.27 1.19
C GLU A 176 -46.36 62.63 1.03
N ALA A 177 -45.07 62.66 0.67
CA ALA A 177 -44.34 63.89 0.37
C ALA A 177 -44.93 64.61 -0.86
N ALA A 178 -45.29 63.85 -1.91
CA ALA A 178 -46.00 64.38 -3.07
C ALA A 178 -47.38 64.96 -2.70
N ARG A 179 -48.11 64.35 -1.75
CA ARG A 179 -49.36 64.89 -1.21
C ARG A 179 -49.15 66.16 -0.36
N ARG A 180 -47.99 66.31 0.29
CA ARG A 180 -47.58 67.52 1.03
C ARG A 180 -47.01 68.64 0.15
N GLY A 181 -46.86 68.41 -1.16
CA GLY A 181 -46.35 69.41 -2.11
C GLY A 181 -44.82 69.57 -2.10
N GLU A 182 -44.08 68.68 -1.44
CA GLU A 182 -42.62 68.68 -1.40
C GLU A 182 -42.08 67.98 -2.66
N LYS A 183 -41.33 68.70 -3.51
CA LYS A 183 -40.69 68.11 -4.70
C LYS A 183 -39.57 67.15 -4.26
N PRO A 184 -39.46 65.95 -4.85
CA PRO A 184 -38.42 65.01 -4.47
C PRO A 184 -37.02 65.60 -4.77
N PRO A 185 -36.01 65.33 -3.93
CA PRO A 185 -34.67 65.82 -4.16
C PRO A 185 -34.11 65.23 -5.46
N MET A 186 -33.65 66.11 -6.35
CA MET A 186 -33.03 65.72 -7.62
C MET A 186 -31.82 64.82 -7.34
N PRO A 187 -31.61 63.72 -8.09
CA PRO A 187 -30.45 62.87 -7.91
C PRO A 187 -29.17 63.69 -8.14
N THR A 188 -28.29 63.73 -7.14
CA THR A 188 -26.98 64.37 -7.25
C THR A 188 -26.12 63.58 -8.23
N VAL A 189 -26.04 64.07 -9.46
CA VAL A 189 -25.09 63.58 -10.46
C VAL A 189 -23.69 64.04 -10.05
N ILE A 190 -22.94 63.16 -9.39
CA ILE A 190 -21.51 63.40 -9.13
C ILE A 190 -20.76 63.21 -10.44
N HIS A 191 -20.48 64.31 -11.15
CA HIS A 191 -19.58 64.29 -12.30
C HIS A 191 -18.16 63.91 -11.85
N LYS A 192 -17.74 62.66 -12.11
CA LYS A 192 -16.33 62.29 -12.05
C LYS A 192 -15.57 63.11 -13.09
N LYS A 193 -14.81 64.13 -12.66
CA LYS A 193 -13.82 64.83 -13.50
C LYS A 193 -12.88 63.78 -14.09
N ARG A 194 -12.96 63.55 -15.40
CA ARG A 194 -11.96 62.78 -16.14
C ARG A 194 -10.62 63.52 -15.99
N ARG A 195 -9.62 62.91 -15.34
CA ARG A 195 -8.24 63.40 -15.40
C ARG A 195 -7.83 63.38 -16.87
N ARG A 196 -7.46 64.55 -17.40
CA ARG A 196 -6.81 64.71 -18.71
C ARG A 196 -5.48 63.96 -18.63
N ILE A 197 -5.39 62.81 -19.30
CA ILE A 197 -4.11 62.14 -19.54
C ILE A 197 -3.42 62.98 -20.61
N GLU A 198 -2.29 63.61 -20.27
CA GLU A 198 -1.46 64.29 -21.27
C GLU A 198 -0.89 63.25 -22.24
N PRO A 199 -1.01 63.45 -23.56
CA PRO A 199 -0.35 62.59 -24.52
C PRO A 199 1.16 62.78 -24.37
N ARG A 200 1.84 61.72 -23.94
CA ARG A 200 3.29 61.63 -23.90
C ARG A 200 3.82 61.96 -25.30
N GLY A 201 4.52 63.08 -25.42
CA GLY A 201 5.18 63.50 -26.64
C GLY A 201 6.04 62.37 -27.20
N GLY A 202 5.90 62.12 -28.50
CA GLY A 202 6.78 61.24 -29.23
C GLY A 202 8.18 61.83 -29.30
N ASP A 203 9.18 60.97 -29.14
CA ASP A 203 10.54 61.23 -29.58
C ASP A 203 10.70 60.55 -30.95
N PRO A 204 11.14 61.27 -32.00
CA PRO A 204 11.36 60.71 -33.32
C PRO A 204 12.72 60.02 -33.38
N GLY A 205 12.82 58.96 -34.19
CA GLY A 205 14.05 58.20 -34.35
C GLY A 205 15.21 58.99 -34.98
N GLY A 206 16.42 58.67 -34.52
CA GLY A 206 17.65 58.58 -35.31
C GLY A 206 18.40 57.34 -34.80
N GLY A 207 18.88 56.38 -35.57
CA GLY A 207 19.31 56.41 -36.96
C GLY A 207 20.85 56.48 -37.01
N GLN A 208 21.49 55.35 -37.35
CA GLN A 208 22.91 55.18 -37.73
C GLN A 208 23.90 55.17 -36.54
N GLU A 209 24.91 54.31 -36.41
CA GLU A 209 25.62 53.37 -37.30
C GLU A 209 25.96 52.06 -36.57
#